data_AF-A0A958RL37-F1
#
_entry.id   AF-A0A958RL37-F1
#
_cell.length_a   1.000
_cell.length_b   1.000
_cell.length_c   1.000
_cell.angle_alpha   90.00
_cell.angle_beta   90.00
_cell.angle_gamma   90.00
#
_symmetry.space_group_name_H-M   'P 1'
#
loop_
_entity.id
_entity.type
_entity.pdbx_description
1 polymer ?
#
loop_
_entity_poly.entity_id
_entity_poly.type
_entity_poly.pdbx_seq_one_letter_code
_entity_poly.pdbx_strand_id
1 'polypeptide(L)'
;MQTKYLEDLATLVSLCKRRGFIFQSSEIYGGLNSCWDYGPLGANLKLNVKLAWYRAMTRREDIVGLDAAILMHPTVWKASGHVDGFSDPLCDCKKCKNRFREDTALVDGKVVCPRCGSTEVTESRQFNLMFKTHMGPVEEEGNVVYLRPETAQGIFVNFENVATSMRKKIPFGIAQIGKSFRNEITPGNFTFRTREFEQMEMQFFVKPGTDEEWFETWKKIRWDFYLHMGIRENKLRYSEHGPGELAHYAKAAFDVQYEFPFGWQELEGVHNRSDFDLSQHQKFSNKKLEYFDEAAKEKYLPYVIETAVGCDRLCLALLCDAYREEITNENGKEDVRVVMGFKPSFAPVKVAILPLSKKEPLTKMAGDL
;
A
#
# COMPACT_ATOMS: atom_id res chain seq x y z
N MET A 1 34.24 -5.03 -12.41
CA MET A 1 33.31 -5.10 -11.27
C MET A 1 32.04 -5.73 -11.77
N GLN A 2 31.68 -6.90 -11.25
CA GLN A 2 30.43 -7.58 -11.60
C GLN A 2 29.38 -7.23 -10.54
N THR A 3 28.14 -6.98 -10.95
CA THR A 3 27.05 -6.69 -10.02
C THR A 3 26.02 -7.81 -10.05
N LYS A 4 25.75 -8.40 -8.89
CA LYS A 4 24.67 -9.37 -8.69
C LYS A 4 23.50 -8.69 -7.97
N TYR A 5 22.28 -8.94 -8.42
CA TYR A 5 21.06 -8.40 -7.83
C TYR A 5 20.43 -9.39 -6.85
N LEU A 6 19.48 -8.92 -6.04
CA LEU A 6 18.79 -9.74 -5.05
C LEU A 6 18.05 -10.92 -5.71
N GLU A 7 18.38 -12.14 -5.30
CA GLU A 7 17.72 -13.39 -5.75
C GLU A 7 16.79 -13.98 -4.68
N ASP A 8 17.09 -13.74 -3.40
CA ASP A 8 16.36 -14.32 -2.26
C ASP A 8 15.94 -13.24 -1.26
N LEU A 9 14.68 -13.28 -0.84
CA LEU A 9 14.12 -12.32 0.11
C LEU A 9 14.77 -12.46 1.50
N ALA A 10 15.17 -13.67 1.93
CA ALA A 10 15.74 -13.85 3.27
C ALA A 10 17.06 -13.08 3.44
N THR A 11 17.84 -12.98 2.37
CA THR A 11 19.03 -12.11 2.30
C THR A 11 18.70 -10.66 2.64
N LEU A 12 17.64 -10.11 2.04
CA LEU A 12 17.19 -8.74 2.31
C LEU A 12 16.64 -8.59 3.74
N VAL A 13 15.86 -9.55 4.22
CA VAL A 13 15.32 -9.55 5.59
C VAL A 13 16.44 -9.48 6.62
N SER A 14 17.51 -10.27 6.43
CA SER A 14 18.71 -10.23 7.27
C SER A 14 19.39 -8.87 7.23
N LEU A 15 19.58 -8.27 6.04
CA LEU A 15 20.15 -6.93 5.90
C LEU A 15 19.31 -5.88 6.64
N CYS A 16 17.98 -5.91 6.44
CA CYS A 16 17.06 -4.96 7.03
C CYS A 16 17.16 -4.93 8.56
N LYS A 17 17.21 -6.11 9.20
CA LYS A 17 17.41 -6.24 10.64
C LYS A 17 18.77 -5.71 11.09
N ARG A 18 19.86 -6.12 10.42
CA ARG A 18 21.23 -5.73 10.81
C ARG A 18 21.53 -4.24 10.62
N ARG A 19 20.87 -3.58 9.67
CA ARG A 19 21.14 -2.18 9.31
C ARG A 19 20.08 -1.20 9.81
N GLY A 20 19.05 -1.66 10.52
CA GLY A 20 18.04 -0.79 11.10
C GLY A 20 17.04 -0.24 10.10
N PHE A 21 16.66 -1.05 9.10
CA PHE A 21 15.53 -0.74 8.23
C PHE A 21 14.21 -1.21 8.83
N ILE A 22 14.07 -2.51 9.11
CA ILE A 22 12.81 -3.11 9.52
C ILE A 22 13.08 -4.16 10.60
N PHE A 23 12.28 -4.15 11.65
CA PHE A 23 12.31 -5.08 12.77
C PHE A 23 10.97 -5.78 12.93
N GLN A 24 11.00 -6.98 13.50
CA GLN A 24 9.78 -7.67 13.91
C GLN A 24 9.13 -6.85 15.04
N SER A 25 7.86 -6.47 14.89
CA SER A 25 7.21 -5.69 15.94
C SER A 25 7.10 -6.50 17.22
N SER A 26 7.39 -5.89 18.36
CA SER A 26 7.38 -6.52 19.69
C SER A 26 8.32 -7.74 19.80
N GLU A 27 9.48 -7.70 19.12
CA GLU A 27 10.42 -8.83 19.04
C GLU A 27 10.84 -9.40 20.41
N ILE A 28 11.08 -8.53 21.40
CA ILE A 28 11.48 -8.96 22.76
C ILE A 28 10.40 -9.80 23.49
N TYR A 29 9.15 -9.73 23.03
CA TYR A 29 8.02 -10.51 23.53
C TYR A 29 7.70 -11.72 22.65
N GLY A 30 8.60 -12.09 21.73
CA GLY A 30 8.40 -13.19 20.77
C GLY A 30 7.84 -12.73 19.42
N GLY A 31 7.59 -11.43 19.25
CA GLY A 31 7.10 -10.84 18.01
C GLY A 31 5.58 -10.96 17.84
N LEU A 32 4.96 -9.93 17.25
CA LEU A 32 3.59 -9.97 16.80
C LEU A 32 3.54 -10.29 15.30
N ASN A 33 3.04 -11.48 14.96
CA ASN A 33 3.01 -11.95 13.58
C ASN A 33 2.39 -10.90 12.64
N SER A 34 3.09 -10.61 11.54
CA SER A 34 2.65 -9.73 10.44
C SER A 34 2.53 -8.25 10.81
N CYS A 35 3.15 -7.86 11.93
CA CYS A 35 3.35 -6.48 12.33
C CYS A 35 4.86 -6.20 12.34
N TRP A 36 5.26 -5.06 11.80
CA TRP A 36 6.66 -4.70 11.60
C TRP A 36 6.92 -3.25 12.01
N ASP A 37 8.08 -3.01 12.61
CA ASP A 37 8.51 -1.68 13.01
C ASP A 37 9.61 -1.20 12.05
N TYR A 38 9.50 0.02 11.52
CA TYR A 38 10.55 0.62 10.72
C TYR A 38 11.61 1.24 11.64
N GLY A 39 12.83 0.73 11.59
CA GLY A 39 13.99 1.24 12.32
C GLY A 39 14.50 2.59 11.78
N PRO A 40 15.61 3.15 12.29
CA PRO A 40 16.06 4.50 11.93
C PRO A 40 16.22 4.75 10.43
N LEU A 41 16.85 3.83 9.68
CA LEU A 41 16.99 3.97 8.22
C LEU A 41 15.68 3.71 7.49
N GLY A 42 14.87 2.77 7.98
CA GLY A 42 13.58 2.45 7.40
C GLY A 42 12.59 3.59 7.54
N ALA A 43 12.55 4.24 8.71
CA ALA A 43 11.69 5.38 8.97
C ALA A 43 12.00 6.53 8.01
N ASN A 44 13.29 6.83 7.79
CA ASN A 44 13.72 7.83 6.82
C ASN A 44 13.39 7.43 5.38
N LEU A 45 13.59 6.16 5.00
CA LEU A 45 13.19 5.65 3.68
C LEU A 45 11.69 5.83 3.46
N LYS A 46 10.87 5.37 4.41
CA LYS A 46 9.41 5.41 4.35
C LYS A 46 8.91 6.86 4.29
N LEU A 47 9.52 7.76 5.07
CA LEU A 47 9.22 9.18 5.00
C LEU A 47 9.56 9.77 3.62
N ASN A 48 10.73 9.45 3.05
CA ASN A 48 11.10 9.92 1.71
C ASN A 48 10.12 9.43 0.64
N VAL A 49 9.67 8.18 0.72
CA VAL A 49 8.66 7.60 -0.17
C VAL A 49 7.34 8.37 -0.06
N LYS A 50 6.82 8.56 1.17
CA LYS A 50 5.59 9.31 1.42
C LYS A 50 5.67 10.74 0.90
N LEU A 51 6.77 11.44 1.19
CA LEU A 51 6.96 12.83 0.73
C LEU A 51 7.07 12.93 -0.78
N ALA A 52 7.74 11.99 -1.44
CA ALA A 52 7.85 11.98 -2.89
C ALA A 52 6.48 11.76 -3.55
N TRP A 53 5.71 10.78 -3.07
CA TRP A 53 4.35 10.55 -3.56
C TRP A 53 3.45 11.75 -3.29
N TYR A 54 3.45 12.28 -2.06
CA TYR A 54 2.60 13.42 -1.68
C TYR A 54 2.90 14.64 -2.56
N ARG A 55 4.19 14.92 -2.81
CA ARG A 55 4.61 16.01 -3.71
C ARG A 55 4.22 15.74 -5.16
N ALA A 56 4.32 14.50 -5.63
CA ALA A 56 3.91 14.15 -6.99
C ALA A 56 2.40 14.37 -7.21
N MET A 57 1.59 14.12 -6.18
CA MET A 57 0.16 14.37 -6.22
C MET A 57 -0.17 15.87 -6.05
N THR A 58 0.24 16.47 -4.93
CA THR A 58 -0.25 17.79 -4.48
C THR A 58 0.49 18.99 -5.04
N ARG A 59 1.60 18.81 -5.77
CA ARG A 59 2.18 19.90 -6.57
C ARG A 59 1.37 20.21 -7.82
N ARG A 60 0.42 19.34 -8.18
CA ARG A 60 -0.58 19.63 -9.21
C ARG A 60 -1.65 20.54 -8.63
N GLU A 61 -2.14 21.47 -9.44
CA GLU A 61 -3.18 22.41 -9.01
C GLU A 61 -4.54 21.74 -8.82
N ASP A 62 -4.75 20.59 -9.46
CA ASP A 62 -6.01 19.84 -9.44
C ASP A 62 -6.11 18.83 -8.28
N ILE A 63 -5.11 18.72 -7.39
CA ILE A 63 -5.15 17.78 -6.27
C ILE A 63 -4.91 18.48 -4.93
N VAL A 64 -5.69 18.08 -3.93
CA VAL A 64 -5.54 18.55 -2.54
C VAL A 64 -5.34 17.38 -1.58
N GLY A 65 -4.69 17.66 -0.45
CA GLY A 65 -4.48 16.66 0.59
C GLY A 65 -5.65 16.56 1.57
N LEU A 66 -5.87 15.37 2.11
CA LEU A 66 -6.75 15.10 3.24
C LEU A 66 -6.05 14.18 4.24
N ASP A 67 -6.40 14.31 5.52
CA ASP A 67 -6.06 13.35 6.57
C ASP A 67 -7.32 13.02 7.39
N ALA A 68 -8.04 11.99 6.97
CA ALA A 68 -9.23 11.50 7.66
C ALA A 68 -8.86 10.59 8.84
N ALA A 69 -9.72 10.58 9.86
CA ALA A 69 -9.60 9.68 11.00
C ALA A 69 -9.62 8.18 10.58
N ILE A 70 -8.99 7.33 11.39
CA ILE A 70 -9.04 5.87 11.23
C ILE A 70 -10.42 5.33 11.63
N LEU A 71 -10.96 5.81 12.75
CA LEU A 71 -12.27 5.43 13.24
C LEU A 71 -13.33 6.25 12.52
N MET A 72 -14.24 5.57 11.83
CA MET A 72 -15.34 6.17 11.08
C MET A 72 -16.67 5.56 11.52
N HIS A 73 -17.76 6.27 11.25
CA HIS A 73 -19.09 5.78 11.55
C HIS A 73 -19.35 4.41 10.87
N PRO A 74 -19.91 3.39 11.57
CA PRO A 74 -20.03 2.03 11.03
C PRO A 74 -20.78 1.93 9.70
N THR A 75 -21.79 2.79 9.50
CA THR A 75 -22.55 2.87 8.24
C THR A 75 -21.67 3.18 7.02
N VAL A 76 -20.50 3.82 7.17
CA VAL A 76 -19.55 4.04 6.06
C VAL A 76 -19.09 2.70 5.49
N TRP A 77 -18.80 1.72 6.35
CA TRP A 77 -18.34 0.39 5.95
C TRP A 77 -19.47 -0.49 5.44
N LYS A 78 -20.71 -0.21 5.84
CA LYS A 78 -21.91 -0.84 5.28
C LYS A 78 -22.22 -0.29 3.89
N ALA A 79 -22.18 1.03 3.72
CA ALA A 79 -22.44 1.70 2.44
C ALA A 79 -21.43 1.29 1.36
N SER A 80 -20.15 1.22 1.73
CA SER A 80 -19.08 0.77 0.83
C SER A 80 -19.04 -0.75 0.60
N GLY A 81 -19.96 -1.52 1.21
CA GLY A 81 -20.03 -2.98 1.06
C GLY A 81 -18.98 -3.77 1.87
N HIS A 82 -18.06 -3.12 2.58
CA HIS A 82 -17.00 -3.79 3.34
C HIS A 82 -17.52 -4.72 4.45
N VAL A 83 -18.61 -4.33 5.13
CA VAL A 83 -19.22 -5.19 6.15
C VAL A 83 -19.76 -6.49 5.56
N ASP A 84 -20.29 -6.43 4.33
CA ASP A 84 -21.00 -7.55 3.72
C ASP A 84 -20.13 -8.42 2.80
N GLY A 85 -19.12 -7.82 2.15
CA GLY A 85 -18.34 -8.47 1.10
C GLY A 85 -16.82 -8.50 1.30
N PHE A 86 -16.29 -7.87 2.35
CA PHE A 86 -14.83 -7.86 2.61
C PHE A 86 -14.40 -9.09 3.42
N SER A 87 -14.59 -10.27 2.83
CA SER A 87 -14.28 -11.56 3.46
C SER A 87 -13.48 -12.49 2.57
N ASP A 88 -12.61 -13.26 3.20
CA ASP A 88 -11.87 -14.35 2.55
C ASP A 88 -12.44 -15.71 2.96
N PRO A 89 -12.38 -16.73 2.07
CA PRO A 89 -12.77 -18.10 2.41
C PRO A 89 -11.73 -18.75 3.32
N LEU A 90 -12.09 -18.97 4.58
CA LEU A 90 -11.23 -19.50 5.64
C LEU A 90 -11.51 -20.98 5.91
N CYS A 91 -10.44 -21.80 5.90
CA CYS A 91 -10.46 -23.19 6.32
C CYS A 91 -9.46 -23.45 7.46
N ASP A 92 -9.79 -24.41 8.34
CA ASP A 92 -8.90 -24.91 9.39
C ASP A 92 -8.46 -26.34 9.07
N CYS A 93 -7.16 -26.62 9.15
CA CYS A 93 -6.64 -27.99 9.09
C CYS A 93 -7.04 -28.76 10.35
N LYS A 94 -7.74 -29.88 10.21
CA LYS A 94 -8.17 -30.70 11.36
C LYS A 94 -6.99 -31.29 12.14
N LYS A 95 -5.88 -31.58 11.44
CA LYS A 95 -4.65 -32.17 12.02
C LYS A 95 -3.76 -31.17 12.77
N CYS A 96 -3.32 -30.11 12.10
CA CYS A 96 -2.35 -29.17 12.68
C CYS A 96 -2.96 -27.84 13.16
N LYS A 97 -4.29 -27.68 13.03
CA LYS A 97 -5.04 -26.46 13.40
C LYS A 97 -4.59 -25.19 12.67
N ASN A 98 -3.81 -25.34 11.59
CA ASN A 98 -3.41 -24.23 10.75
C ASN A 98 -4.65 -23.63 10.06
N ARG A 99 -4.74 -22.30 10.09
CA ARG A 99 -5.77 -21.52 9.41
C ARG A 99 -5.17 -20.96 8.13
N PHE A 100 -5.87 -21.10 7.03
CA PHE A 100 -5.39 -20.67 5.71
C PHE A 100 -6.58 -20.38 4.80
N ARG A 101 -6.31 -19.61 3.74
CA ARG A 101 -7.32 -19.32 2.73
C ARG A 101 -7.51 -20.51 1.80
N GLU A 102 -8.76 -20.88 1.58
CA GLU A 102 -9.13 -22.03 0.75
C GLU A 102 -8.65 -21.88 -0.70
N ASP A 103 -8.89 -20.71 -1.30
CA ASP A 103 -8.60 -20.39 -2.69
C ASP A 103 -7.10 -20.43 -3.02
N THR A 104 -6.24 -20.18 -2.02
CA THR A 104 -4.78 -20.25 -2.18
C THR A 104 -4.19 -21.64 -1.98
N ALA A 105 -5.00 -22.61 -1.56
CA ALA A 105 -4.53 -23.92 -1.08
C ALA A 105 -5.13 -25.09 -1.87
N LEU A 106 -5.55 -24.84 -3.11
CA LEU A 106 -6.09 -25.85 -4.02
C LEU A 106 -4.95 -26.53 -4.80
N VAL A 107 -4.86 -27.86 -4.65
CA VAL A 107 -3.98 -28.74 -5.43
C VAL A 107 -4.84 -29.81 -6.07
N ASP A 108 -4.85 -29.88 -7.40
CA ASP A 108 -5.69 -30.81 -8.18
C ASP A 108 -7.18 -30.79 -7.77
N GLY A 109 -7.72 -29.59 -7.51
CA GLY A 109 -9.11 -29.38 -7.12
C GLY A 109 -9.46 -29.78 -5.69
N LYS A 110 -8.46 -30.12 -4.86
CA LYS A 110 -8.65 -30.43 -3.43
C LYS A 110 -7.93 -29.41 -2.56
N VAL A 111 -8.56 -29.03 -1.46
CA VAL A 111 -7.97 -28.14 -0.47
C VAL A 111 -6.94 -28.92 0.34
N VAL A 112 -5.68 -28.52 0.24
CA VAL A 112 -4.55 -29.16 0.91
C VAL A 112 -3.94 -28.18 1.91
N CYS A 113 -3.81 -28.59 3.17
CA CYS A 113 -3.18 -27.75 4.17
C CYS A 113 -1.72 -27.43 3.77
N PRO A 114 -1.35 -26.14 3.61
CA PRO A 114 -0.01 -25.76 3.13
C PRO A 114 1.09 -26.06 4.16
N ARG A 115 0.72 -26.27 5.43
CA ARG A 115 1.68 -26.53 6.51
C ARG A 115 2.05 -28.00 6.66
N CYS A 116 1.09 -28.92 6.44
CA CYS A 116 1.31 -30.34 6.72
C CYS A 116 0.84 -31.30 5.62
N GLY A 117 0.33 -30.78 4.50
CA GLY A 117 -0.14 -31.59 3.36
C GLY A 117 -1.45 -32.34 3.60
N SER A 118 -2.11 -32.15 4.75
CA SER A 118 -3.37 -32.82 5.06
C SER A 118 -4.53 -32.28 4.22
N THR A 119 -5.31 -33.17 3.62
CA THR A 119 -6.60 -32.85 2.97
C THR A 119 -7.78 -32.82 3.94
N GLU A 120 -7.58 -33.24 5.20
CA GLU A 120 -8.59 -33.16 6.24
C GLU A 120 -8.71 -31.72 6.77
N VAL A 121 -9.61 -30.95 6.16
CA VAL A 121 -9.90 -29.55 6.48
C VAL A 121 -11.37 -29.38 6.90
N THR A 122 -11.69 -28.29 7.58
CA THR A 122 -13.09 -27.91 7.85
C THR A 122 -13.77 -27.41 6.58
N GLU A 123 -15.10 -27.30 6.61
CA GLU A 123 -15.82 -26.52 5.61
C GLU A 123 -15.36 -25.06 5.63
N SER A 124 -15.39 -24.44 4.46
CA SER A 124 -15.02 -23.05 4.25
C SER A 124 -16.06 -22.12 4.85
N ARG A 125 -15.59 -21.07 5.51
CA ARG A 125 -16.45 -20.00 6.03
C ARG A 125 -15.90 -18.65 5.63
N GLN A 126 -16.80 -17.70 5.39
CA GLN A 126 -16.43 -16.32 5.08
C GLN A 126 -15.92 -15.63 6.35
N PHE A 127 -14.67 -15.17 6.31
CA PHE A 127 -14.03 -14.45 7.41
C PHE A 127 -13.84 -12.98 7.04
N ASN A 128 -14.56 -12.08 7.71
CA ASN A 128 -14.43 -10.64 7.46
C ASN A 128 -13.05 -10.15 7.89
N LEU A 129 -12.36 -9.46 6.98
CA LEU A 129 -10.99 -9.01 7.16
C LEU A 129 -10.87 -7.67 7.91
N MET A 130 -11.96 -7.01 8.29
CA MET A 130 -11.87 -5.78 9.07
C MET A 130 -11.63 -6.07 10.55
N PHE A 131 -10.74 -5.29 11.17
CA PHE A 131 -10.62 -5.27 12.62
C PHE A 131 -11.83 -4.55 13.23
N LYS A 132 -12.46 -5.21 14.19
CA LYS A 132 -13.58 -4.68 14.98
C LYS A 132 -13.08 -4.25 16.35
N THR A 133 -13.61 -3.14 16.85
CA THR A 133 -13.40 -2.68 18.23
C THR A 133 -14.68 -2.01 18.75
N HIS A 134 -14.70 -1.64 20.03
CA HIS A 134 -15.84 -1.04 20.69
C HIS A 134 -15.50 0.40 21.08
N MET A 135 -16.39 1.34 20.74
CA MET A 135 -16.27 2.73 21.14
C MET A 135 -17.31 3.02 22.23
N GLY A 136 -16.83 3.18 23.47
CA GLY A 136 -17.65 3.45 24.64
C GLY A 136 -16.95 3.03 25.93
N PRO A 137 -17.43 3.50 27.10
CA PRO A 137 -16.82 3.18 28.39
C PRO A 137 -17.07 1.75 28.86
N VAL A 138 -18.05 1.06 28.28
CA VAL A 138 -18.45 -0.32 28.61
C VAL A 138 -18.39 -1.16 27.35
N GLU A 139 -17.59 -2.24 27.35
CA GLU A 139 -17.34 -3.07 26.17
C GLU A 139 -18.63 -3.74 25.66
N GLU A 140 -19.50 -4.20 26.56
CA GLU A 140 -20.76 -4.88 26.24
C GLU A 140 -21.85 -3.94 25.68
N GLU A 141 -21.78 -2.63 25.97
CA GLU A 141 -22.73 -1.61 25.51
C GLU A 141 -22.14 -0.68 24.43
N GLY A 142 -20.85 -0.85 24.12
CA GLY A 142 -20.11 0.03 23.22
C GLY A 142 -20.56 -0.09 21.77
N ASN A 143 -20.55 1.03 21.05
CA ASN A 143 -20.84 1.03 19.62
C ASN A 143 -19.71 0.29 18.89
N VAL A 144 -20.05 -0.76 18.13
CA VAL A 144 -19.09 -1.46 17.28
C VAL A 144 -18.56 -0.48 16.24
N VAL A 145 -17.25 -0.29 16.20
CA VAL A 145 -16.54 0.49 15.18
C VAL A 145 -15.41 -0.35 14.59
N TYR A 146 -14.86 0.11 13.47
CA TYR A 146 -13.86 -0.64 12.70
C TYR A 146 -12.60 0.19 12.54
N LEU A 147 -11.45 -0.50 12.52
CA LEU A 147 -10.24 0.08 11.96
C LEU A 147 -10.35 -0.01 10.43
N ARG A 148 -10.20 1.12 9.74
CA ARG A 148 -10.40 1.18 8.30
C ARG A 148 -9.50 0.19 7.52
N PRO A 149 -10.04 -0.57 6.54
CA PRO A 149 -9.27 -1.46 5.69
C PRO A 149 -8.62 -0.77 4.48
N GLU A 150 -9.03 0.49 4.22
CA GLU A 150 -8.54 1.37 3.17
C GLU A 150 -8.68 2.85 3.58
N THR A 151 -8.03 3.76 2.83
CA THR A 151 -8.07 5.21 3.11
C THR A 151 -9.12 5.96 2.29
N ALA A 152 -9.55 5.39 1.15
CA ALA A 152 -10.48 5.96 0.18
C ALA A 152 -11.80 6.44 0.77
N GLN A 153 -12.40 5.68 1.71
CA GLN A 153 -13.68 6.05 2.31
C GLN A 153 -13.64 7.40 3.04
N GLY A 154 -12.50 7.77 3.63
CA GLY A 154 -12.30 9.07 4.25
C GLY A 154 -12.38 10.23 3.26
N ILE A 155 -11.97 9.99 2.01
CA ILE A 155 -12.03 10.94 0.91
C ILE A 155 -13.49 11.10 0.44
N PHE A 156 -14.20 10.01 0.20
CA PHE A 156 -15.58 10.05 -0.30
C PHE A 156 -16.53 10.78 0.64
N VAL A 157 -16.47 10.50 1.96
CA VAL A 157 -17.33 11.19 2.94
C VAL A 157 -17.00 12.68 3.10
N ASN A 158 -15.84 13.13 2.63
CA ASN A 158 -15.41 14.53 2.66
C ASN A 158 -15.43 15.21 1.29
N PHE A 159 -15.96 14.56 0.24
CA PHE A 159 -15.97 15.09 -1.12
C PHE A 159 -16.54 16.53 -1.16
N GLU A 160 -17.75 16.76 -0.62
CA GLU A 160 -18.37 18.08 -0.63
C GLU A 160 -17.63 19.10 0.23
N ASN A 161 -17.14 18.70 1.40
CA ASN A 161 -16.39 19.55 2.31
C ASN A 161 -15.14 20.09 1.60
N VAL A 162 -14.40 19.21 0.93
CA VAL A 162 -13.18 19.56 0.21
C VAL A 162 -13.49 20.37 -1.04
N ALA A 163 -14.46 19.94 -1.86
CA ALA A 163 -14.85 20.66 -3.06
C ALA A 163 -15.23 22.12 -2.75
N THR A 164 -16.00 22.33 -1.68
CA THR A 164 -16.48 23.65 -1.25
C THR A 164 -15.37 24.50 -0.64
N SER A 165 -14.66 23.98 0.36
CA SER A 165 -13.63 24.73 1.09
C SER A 165 -12.44 25.11 0.22
N MET A 166 -12.07 24.25 -0.72
CA MET A 166 -10.96 24.45 -1.65
C MET A 166 -11.39 25.03 -3.00
N ARG A 167 -12.70 25.32 -3.17
CA ARG A 167 -13.31 25.86 -4.40
C ARG A 167 -12.93 25.08 -5.65
N LYS A 168 -12.88 23.75 -5.55
CA LYS A 168 -12.48 22.88 -6.65
C LYS A 168 -13.63 22.69 -7.63
N LYS A 169 -13.29 22.68 -8.91
CA LYS A 169 -14.17 22.30 -10.01
C LYS A 169 -13.71 20.98 -10.57
N ILE A 170 -14.63 20.19 -11.11
CA ILE A 170 -14.29 18.94 -11.78
C ILE A 170 -13.57 19.25 -13.10
N PRO A 171 -12.46 18.54 -13.43
CA PRO A 171 -11.86 17.45 -12.67
C PRO A 171 -10.94 17.93 -11.54
N PHE A 172 -10.96 17.21 -10.41
CA PHE A 172 -10.02 17.41 -9.31
C PHE A 172 -9.85 16.13 -8.49
N GLY A 173 -8.76 16.01 -7.76
CA GLY A 173 -8.49 14.88 -6.88
C GLY A 173 -8.30 15.26 -5.42
N ILE A 174 -8.46 14.25 -4.57
CA ILE A 174 -8.15 14.31 -3.16
C ILE A 174 -7.20 13.15 -2.87
N ALA A 175 -6.05 13.47 -2.29
CA ALA A 175 -5.00 12.51 -1.95
C ALA A 175 -4.89 12.36 -0.42
N GLN A 176 -4.73 11.13 0.04
CA GLN A 176 -4.55 10.81 1.46
C GLN A 176 -3.42 9.82 1.63
N ILE A 177 -2.62 10.02 2.68
CA ILE A 177 -1.68 9.04 3.18
C ILE A 177 -2.11 8.66 4.59
N GLY A 178 -2.20 7.37 4.88
CA GLY A 178 -2.53 6.96 6.23
C GLY A 178 -2.49 5.46 6.45
N LYS A 179 -2.68 5.06 7.71
CA LYS A 179 -2.74 3.65 8.09
C LYS A 179 -4.05 3.01 7.66
N SER A 180 -3.95 1.74 7.31
CA SER A 180 -5.05 0.81 7.04
C SER A 180 -4.75 -0.53 7.69
N PHE A 181 -5.81 -1.29 7.98
CA PHE A 181 -5.73 -2.51 8.75
C PHE A 181 -6.53 -3.63 8.09
N ARG A 182 -5.88 -4.78 7.88
CA ARG A 182 -6.54 -5.98 7.33
C ARG A 182 -6.19 -7.17 8.21
N ASN A 183 -7.19 -7.88 8.70
CA ASN A 183 -7.04 -9.04 9.56
C ASN A 183 -6.68 -10.27 8.73
N GLU A 184 -5.52 -10.21 8.07
CA GLU A 184 -5.04 -11.19 7.11
C GLU A 184 -4.99 -12.60 7.72
N ILE A 185 -5.58 -13.57 6.99
CA ILE A 185 -5.62 -14.98 7.39
C ILE A 185 -4.24 -15.61 7.23
N THR A 186 -3.59 -15.39 6.09
CA THR A 186 -2.30 -16.01 5.74
C THR A 186 -1.26 -14.93 5.49
N PRO A 187 -0.61 -14.44 6.56
CA PRO A 187 0.48 -13.51 6.41
C PRO A 187 1.72 -14.18 5.81
N GLY A 188 2.53 -13.40 5.11
CA GLY A 188 3.72 -13.92 4.43
C GLY A 188 4.53 -12.84 3.70
N ASN A 189 5.71 -13.24 3.23
CA ASN A 189 6.63 -12.42 2.42
C ASN A 189 7.00 -11.08 3.09
N PHE A 190 7.41 -11.13 4.36
CA PHE A 190 7.94 -9.99 5.11
C PHE A 190 6.91 -8.84 5.24
N THR A 191 7.23 -7.62 4.82
CA THR A 191 6.32 -6.47 4.86
C THR A 191 5.30 -6.45 3.72
N PHE A 192 5.24 -7.48 2.86
CA PHE A 192 4.34 -7.52 1.72
C PHE A 192 2.88 -7.82 2.11
N ARG A 193 2.65 -8.77 3.05
CA ARG A 193 1.34 -9.05 3.64
C ARG A 193 1.38 -8.81 5.15
N THR A 194 0.83 -7.69 5.57
CA THR A 194 0.83 -7.23 6.97
C THR A 194 -0.58 -6.92 7.44
N ARG A 195 -0.78 -6.92 8.76
CA ARG A 195 -2.06 -6.57 9.36
C ARG A 195 -2.28 -5.07 9.51
N GLU A 196 -1.17 -4.35 9.59
CA GLU A 196 -1.10 -2.89 9.66
C GLU A 196 -0.12 -2.43 8.59
N PHE A 197 -0.53 -1.46 7.79
CA PHE A 197 0.29 -0.86 6.73
C PHE A 197 -0.17 0.57 6.45
N GLU A 198 0.64 1.33 5.73
CA GLU A 198 0.25 2.64 5.21
C GLU A 198 -0.11 2.52 3.72
N GLN A 199 -1.16 3.21 3.32
CA GLN A 199 -1.53 3.41 1.92
C GLN A 199 -1.36 4.88 1.55
N MET A 200 -1.17 5.09 0.25
CA MET A 200 -1.18 6.41 -0.36
C MET A 200 -2.18 6.34 -1.50
N GLU A 201 -3.39 6.84 -1.26
CA GLU A 201 -4.51 6.73 -2.19
C GLU A 201 -4.95 8.11 -2.65
N MET A 202 -5.35 8.20 -3.91
CA MET A 202 -5.90 9.41 -4.51
C MET A 202 -7.16 9.05 -5.28
N GLN A 203 -8.21 9.83 -5.05
CA GLN A 203 -9.49 9.71 -5.75
C GLN A 203 -9.65 10.95 -6.64
N PHE A 204 -9.62 10.75 -7.96
CA PHE A 204 -9.75 11.79 -8.96
C PHE A 204 -11.17 11.81 -9.51
N PHE A 205 -11.90 12.87 -9.18
CA PHE A 205 -13.30 13.06 -9.56
C PHE A 205 -13.36 13.68 -10.94
N VAL A 206 -14.05 13.01 -11.86
CA VAL A 206 -14.15 13.38 -13.28
C VAL A 206 -15.61 13.40 -13.73
N LYS A 207 -15.86 14.06 -14.86
CA LYS A 207 -17.18 14.05 -15.48
C LYS A 207 -17.43 12.70 -16.15
N PRO A 208 -18.60 12.06 -15.97
CA PRO A 208 -18.95 10.84 -16.71
C PRO A 208 -18.77 11.04 -18.22
N GLY A 209 -18.16 10.06 -18.89
CA GLY A 209 -17.81 10.14 -20.32
C GLY A 209 -16.42 10.71 -20.61
N THR A 210 -15.72 11.24 -19.59
CA THR A 210 -14.29 11.61 -19.69
C THR A 210 -13.39 10.64 -18.92
N ASP A 211 -13.98 9.65 -18.25
CA ASP A 211 -13.31 8.74 -17.32
C ASP A 211 -12.24 7.87 -17.98
N GLU A 212 -12.46 7.38 -19.20
CA GLU A 212 -11.49 6.53 -19.90
C GLU A 212 -10.22 7.28 -20.29
N GLU A 213 -10.34 8.54 -20.74
CA GLU A 213 -9.19 9.40 -21.04
C GLU A 213 -8.37 9.70 -19.78
N TRP A 214 -9.06 10.01 -18.67
CA TRP A 214 -8.41 10.25 -17.39
C TRP A 214 -7.77 8.98 -16.82
N PHE A 215 -8.39 7.82 -17.00
CA PHE A 215 -7.84 6.52 -16.59
C PHE A 215 -6.50 6.23 -17.28
N GLU A 216 -6.43 6.36 -18.61
CA GLU A 216 -5.17 6.18 -19.35
C GLU A 216 -4.11 7.24 -19.01
N THR A 217 -4.55 8.49 -18.79
CA THR A 217 -3.67 9.57 -18.33
C THR A 217 -3.05 9.24 -16.97
N TRP A 218 -3.86 8.77 -16.02
CA TRP A 218 -3.38 8.38 -14.70
C TRP A 218 -2.45 7.17 -14.75
N LYS A 219 -2.77 6.12 -15.52
CA LYS A 219 -1.86 4.98 -15.72
C LYS A 219 -0.46 5.44 -16.12
N LYS A 220 -0.35 6.32 -17.12
CA LYS A 220 0.94 6.87 -17.56
C LYS A 220 1.64 7.70 -16.48
N ILE A 221 0.92 8.61 -15.81
CA ILE A 221 1.47 9.45 -14.72
C ILE A 221 2.06 8.56 -13.62
N ARG A 222 1.36 7.48 -13.26
CA ARG A 222 1.78 6.56 -12.20
C ARG A 222 2.98 5.71 -12.62
N TRP A 223 3.03 5.21 -13.86
CA TRP A 223 4.21 4.54 -14.40
C TRP A 223 5.46 5.43 -14.39
N ASP A 224 5.33 6.66 -14.90
CA ASP A 224 6.42 7.62 -14.93
C ASP A 224 6.93 7.97 -13.52
N PHE A 225 6.03 7.98 -12.52
CA PHE A 225 6.40 8.15 -11.11
C PHE A 225 7.34 7.03 -10.63
N TYR A 226 7.05 5.76 -10.95
CA TYR A 226 7.90 4.64 -10.55
C TYR A 226 9.27 4.65 -11.22
N LEU A 227 9.33 4.98 -12.52
CA LEU A 227 10.60 5.19 -13.21
C LEU A 227 11.40 6.35 -12.61
N HIS A 228 10.72 7.46 -12.26
CA HIS A 228 11.35 8.59 -11.59
C HIS A 228 11.95 8.21 -10.23
N MET A 229 11.31 7.31 -9.49
CA MET A 229 11.82 6.78 -8.22
C MET A 229 13.12 5.98 -8.39
N GLY A 230 13.46 5.60 -9.61
CA GLY A 230 14.66 4.84 -9.95
C GLY A 230 14.44 3.33 -9.93
N ILE A 231 13.18 2.87 -9.92
CA ILE A 231 12.87 1.45 -10.13
C ILE A 231 13.21 1.10 -11.57
N ARG A 232 13.93 -0.01 -11.77
CA ARG A 232 14.28 -0.48 -13.11
C ARG A 232 13.04 -0.88 -13.91
N GLU A 233 12.94 -0.36 -15.13
CA GLU A 233 11.80 -0.61 -16.02
C GLU A 233 11.58 -2.11 -16.29
N ASN A 234 12.64 -2.89 -16.44
CA ASN A 234 12.53 -4.34 -16.67
C ASN A 234 12.03 -5.14 -15.44
N LYS A 235 11.91 -4.48 -14.28
CA LYS A 235 11.30 -5.02 -13.06
C LYS A 235 9.89 -4.52 -12.82
N LEU A 236 9.38 -3.67 -13.71
CA LEU A 236 8.01 -3.21 -13.71
C LEU A 236 7.25 -3.85 -14.86
N ARG A 237 5.98 -4.13 -14.64
CA ARG A 237 5.08 -4.48 -15.72
C ARG A 237 3.70 -3.98 -15.43
N TYR A 238 2.97 -3.92 -16.52
CA TYR A 238 1.56 -3.70 -16.47
C TYR A 238 0.77 -5.02 -16.38
N SER A 239 -0.23 -5.10 -15.50
CA SER A 239 -1.15 -6.24 -15.39
C SER A 239 -2.60 -5.77 -15.36
N GLU A 240 -3.35 -6.07 -16.41
CA GLU A 240 -4.79 -5.79 -16.48
C GLU A 240 -5.58 -6.87 -15.75
N HIS A 241 -6.64 -6.48 -15.03
CA HIS A 241 -7.53 -7.44 -14.37
C HIS A 241 -8.47 -8.07 -15.39
N GLY A 242 -8.56 -9.40 -15.39
CA GLY A 242 -9.50 -10.12 -16.23
C GLY A 242 -10.96 -9.95 -15.78
N PRO A 243 -11.96 -10.41 -16.57
CA PRO A 243 -13.39 -10.29 -16.25
C PRO A 243 -13.84 -10.93 -14.92
N GLY A 244 -13.02 -11.81 -14.31
CA GLY A 244 -13.28 -12.43 -13.00
C GLY A 244 -12.45 -11.87 -11.85
N GLU A 245 -11.56 -10.91 -12.12
CA GLU A 245 -10.65 -10.29 -11.14
C GLU A 245 -11.08 -8.85 -10.78
N LEU A 246 -11.95 -8.24 -11.59
CA LEU A 246 -12.49 -6.92 -11.34
C LEU A 246 -13.26 -6.87 -10.02
N ALA A 247 -12.90 -5.92 -9.15
CA ALA A 247 -13.70 -5.61 -7.98
C ALA A 247 -15.11 -5.16 -8.41
N HIS A 248 -16.12 -5.44 -7.58
CA HIS A 248 -17.54 -5.19 -7.89
C HIS A 248 -17.89 -3.74 -8.24
N TYR A 249 -17.00 -2.79 -7.97
CA TYR A 249 -17.14 -1.35 -8.26
C TYR A 249 -16.30 -0.86 -9.45
N ALA A 250 -15.42 -1.68 -10.03
CA ALA A 250 -14.47 -1.25 -11.05
C ALA A 250 -14.97 -1.52 -12.48
N LYS A 251 -15.07 -0.47 -13.30
CA LYS A 251 -15.31 -0.55 -14.76
C LYS A 251 -14.07 -1.06 -15.50
N ALA A 252 -12.89 -0.65 -15.04
CA ALA A 252 -11.59 -1.14 -15.50
C ALA A 252 -10.61 -1.06 -14.33
N ALA A 253 -9.72 -2.05 -14.21
CA ALA A 253 -8.72 -2.12 -13.15
C ALA A 253 -7.38 -2.59 -13.72
N PHE A 254 -6.35 -1.95 -13.22
CA PHE A 254 -5.03 -2.04 -13.80
C PHE A 254 -3.96 -1.95 -12.71
N ASP A 255 -3.10 -2.95 -12.61
CA ASP A 255 -2.04 -3.00 -11.60
C ASP A 255 -0.67 -2.65 -12.17
N VAL A 256 0.04 -1.75 -11.48
CA VAL A 256 1.49 -1.64 -11.62
C VAL A 256 2.13 -2.70 -10.73
N GLN A 257 2.82 -3.67 -11.35
CA GLN A 257 3.46 -4.76 -10.64
C GLN A 257 4.98 -4.63 -10.65
N TYR A 258 5.62 -5.11 -9.57
CA TYR A 258 7.06 -5.25 -9.45
C TYR A 258 7.46 -6.71 -9.30
N GLU A 259 8.57 -7.10 -9.92
CA GLU A 259 9.14 -8.44 -9.82
C GLU A 259 9.99 -8.59 -8.55
N PHE A 260 9.36 -9.04 -7.46
CA PHE A 260 10.05 -9.41 -6.23
C PHE A 260 10.81 -10.73 -6.39
N PRO A 261 11.73 -11.07 -5.46
CA PRO A 261 12.35 -12.40 -5.42
C PRO A 261 11.35 -13.58 -5.38
N PHE A 262 10.12 -13.32 -4.93
CA PHE A 262 9.02 -14.28 -4.85
C PHE A 262 7.98 -14.11 -5.97
N GLY A 263 8.34 -13.40 -7.05
CA GLY A 263 7.52 -13.24 -8.26
C GLY A 263 6.87 -11.86 -8.41
N TRP A 264 6.09 -11.73 -9.48
CA TRP A 264 5.36 -10.51 -9.82
C TRP A 264 4.24 -10.24 -8.83
N GLN A 265 4.21 -9.02 -8.29
CA GLN A 265 3.20 -8.61 -7.33
C GLN A 265 2.86 -7.13 -7.48
N GLU A 266 1.64 -6.79 -7.09
CA GLU A 266 1.05 -5.45 -7.16
C GLU A 266 1.73 -4.45 -6.19
N LEU A 267 2.12 -3.28 -6.72
CA LEU A 267 2.53 -2.09 -5.96
C LEU A 267 1.40 -1.06 -5.84
N GLU A 268 0.62 -0.91 -6.90
CA GLU A 268 -0.45 0.07 -7.03
C GLU A 268 -1.54 -0.44 -7.96
N GLY A 269 -2.78 -0.33 -7.51
CA GLY A 269 -3.97 -0.46 -8.35
C GLY A 269 -4.41 0.91 -8.87
N VAL A 270 -4.65 0.99 -10.18
CA VAL A 270 -5.30 2.11 -10.85
C VAL A 270 -6.67 1.64 -11.30
N HIS A 271 -7.74 2.25 -10.78
CA HIS A 271 -9.11 1.77 -11.00
C HIS A 271 -10.00 2.89 -11.52
N ASN A 272 -10.86 2.56 -12.49
CA ASN A 272 -12.01 3.38 -12.82
C ASN A 272 -13.22 2.83 -12.06
N ARG A 273 -13.69 3.55 -11.04
CA ARG A 273 -14.72 3.11 -10.10
C ARG A 273 -16.12 3.66 -10.41
N SER A 274 -16.27 4.30 -11.58
CA SER A 274 -17.46 5.04 -11.97
C SER A 274 -18.01 5.91 -10.82
N ASP A 275 -19.32 5.97 -10.64
CA ASP A 275 -20.01 6.68 -9.56
C ASP A 275 -20.36 5.80 -8.34
N PHE A 276 -19.81 4.57 -8.25
CA PHE A 276 -20.22 3.61 -7.22
C PHE A 276 -20.09 4.19 -5.81
N ASP A 277 -18.91 4.71 -5.46
CA ASP A 277 -18.64 5.15 -4.09
C ASP A 277 -19.54 6.32 -3.66
N LEU A 278 -19.67 7.35 -4.50
CA LEU A 278 -20.52 8.51 -4.20
C LEU A 278 -22.01 8.15 -4.22
N SER A 279 -22.45 7.27 -5.12
CA SER A 279 -23.85 6.81 -5.15
C SER A 279 -24.24 6.02 -3.90
N GLN A 280 -23.35 5.14 -3.41
CA GLN A 280 -23.57 4.42 -2.16
C GLN A 280 -23.64 5.36 -0.97
N HIS A 281 -22.68 6.27 -0.82
CA HIS A 281 -22.70 7.23 0.29
C HIS A 281 -23.91 8.16 0.24
N GLN A 282 -24.31 8.63 -0.95
CA GLN A 282 -25.53 9.43 -1.13
C GLN A 282 -26.77 8.65 -0.64
N LYS A 283 -26.89 7.38 -1.02
CA LYS A 283 -28.01 6.51 -0.62
C LYS A 283 -28.07 6.27 0.89
N PHE A 284 -26.95 5.95 1.52
CA PHE A 284 -26.92 5.60 2.94
C PHE A 284 -26.93 6.82 3.88
N SER A 285 -26.44 7.97 3.43
CA SER A 285 -26.41 9.21 4.22
C SER A 285 -27.63 10.11 4.02
N ASN A 286 -28.41 9.90 2.96
CA ASN A 286 -29.45 10.82 2.48
C ASN A 286 -28.93 12.25 2.16
N LYS A 287 -27.62 12.41 1.92
CA LYS A 287 -27.01 13.66 1.43
C LYS A 287 -26.84 13.58 -0.08
N LYS A 288 -27.17 14.66 -0.78
CA LYS A 288 -26.88 14.76 -2.21
C LYS A 288 -25.38 15.00 -2.37
N LEU A 289 -24.70 14.21 -3.19
CA LEU A 289 -23.26 14.36 -3.50
C LEU A 289 -23.04 14.72 -4.98
N GLU A 290 -24.11 15.12 -5.67
CA GLU A 290 -24.08 15.53 -7.08
C GLU A 290 -23.33 16.85 -7.26
N TYR A 291 -22.44 16.89 -8.25
CA TYR A 291 -21.80 18.12 -8.68
C TYR A 291 -22.70 18.88 -9.65
N PHE A 292 -22.77 20.21 -9.51
CA PHE A 292 -23.49 21.07 -10.44
C PHE A 292 -22.49 21.79 -11.37
N ASP A 293 -22.54 21.47 -12.66
CA ASP A 293 -21.77 22.15 -13.69
C ASP A 293 -22.52 23.41 -14.14
N GLU A 294 -22.03 24.58 -13.72
CA GLU A 294 -22.64 25.87 -14.06
C GLU A 294 -22.65 26.16 -15.57
N ALA A 295 -21.64 25.69 -16.30
CA ALA A 295 -21.51 25.96 -17.73
C ALA A 295 -22.50 25.13 -18.55
N ALA A 296 -22.65 23.85 -18.21
CA ALA A 296 -23.60 22.94 -18.84
C ALA A 296 -25.01 22.98 -18.22
N LYS A 297 -25.17 23.62 -17.05
CA LYS A 297 -26.40 23.68 -16.25
C LYS A 297 -26.98 22.30 -15.91
N GLU A 298 -26.11 21.35 -15.59
CA GLU A 298 -26.48 19.97 -15.29
C GLU A 298 -25.94 19.51 -13.94
N LYS A 299 -26.60 18.49 -13.37
CA LYS A 299 -26.15 17.80 -12.17
C LYS A 299 -25.77 16.37 -12.51
N TYR A 300 -24.68 15.89 -11.96
CA TYR A 300 -24.26 14.51 -12.12
C TYR A 300 -23.46 14.05 -10.89
N LEU A 301 -23.44 12.72 -10.66
CA LEU A 301 -22.47 12.12 -9.77
C LEU A 301 -21.13 11.97 -10.51
N PRO A 302 -20.04 12.53 -9.97
CA PRO A 302 -18.72 12.38 -10.56
C PRO A 302 -18.30 10.92 -10.63
N TYR A 303 -17.61 10.56 -11.70
CA TYR A 303 -16.89 9.29 -11.75
C TYR A 303 -15.55 9.42 -11.04
N VAL A 304 -15.03 8.31 -10.53
CA VAL A 304 -13.80 8.28 -9.74
C VAL A 304 -12.73 7.46 -10.45
N ILE A 305 -11.57 8.07 -10.70
CA ILE A 305 -10.33 7.37 -11.02
C ILE A 305 -9.49 7.29 -9.75
N GLU A 306 -9.25 6.08 -9.28
CA GLU A 306 -8.46 5.79 -8.10
C GLU A 306 -7.03 5.43 -8.48
N THR A 307 -6.08 5.90 -7.67
CA THR A 307 -4.73 5.36 -7.62
C THR A 307 -4.44 4.94 -6.19
N ALA A 308 -4.18 3.66 -5.94
CA ALA A 308 -4.04 3.11 -4.59
C ALA A 308 -2.67 2.43 -4.41
N VAL A 309 -1.73 3.12 -3.77
CA VAL A 309 -0.36 2.62 -3.55
C VAL A 309 -0.20 2.00 -2.17
N GLY A 310 0.33 0.78 -2.11
CA GLY A 310 0.83 0.20 -0.85
C GLY A 310 2.17 0.81 -0.46
N CYS A 311 2.22 1.72 0.51
CA CYS A 311 3.47 2.40 0.91
C CYS A 311 4.54 1.41 1.37
N ASP A 312 4.14 0.41 2.16
CA ASP A 312 5.04 -0.62 2.66
C ASP A 312 5.55 -1.55 1.56
N ARG A 313 4.71 -1.88 0.58
CA ARG A 313 5.10 -2.66 -0.61
C ARG A 313 6.08 -1.88 -1.47
N LEU A 314 5.85 -0.58 -1.67
CA LEU A 314 6.76 0.29 -2.40
C LEU A 314 8.12 0.43 -1.68
N CYS A 315 8.13 0.57 -0.36
CA CYS A 315 9.38 0.57 0.41
C CYS A 315 10.14 -0.74 0.23
N LEU A 316 9.45 -1.88 0.27
CA LEU A 316 10.05 -3.19 0.02
C LEU A 316 10.59 -3.30 -1.41
N ALA A 317 9.86 -2.83 -2.42
CA ALA A 317 10.30 -2.82 -3.81
C ALA A 317 11.58 -2.01 -3.99
N LEU A 318 11.68 -0.81 -3.40
CA LEU A 318 12.90 0.00 -3.45
C LEU A 318 14.08 -0.67 -2.76
N LEU A 319 13.84 -1.37 -1.65
CA LEU A 319 14.87 -2.14 -0.96
C LEU A 319 15.38 -3.30 -1.83
N CYS A 320 14.47 -4.05 -2.45
CA CYS A 320 14.79 -5.12 -3.39
C CYS A 320 15.56 -4.59 -4.61
N ASP A 321 15.09 -3.49 -5.21
CA ASP A 321 15.64 -2.97 -6.45
C ASP A 321 17.01 -2.31 -6.26
N ALA A 322 17.23 -1.69 -5.09
CA ALA A 322 18.49 -1.04 -4.75
C ALA A 322 19.59 -2.04 -4.33
N TYR A 323 19.25 -3.24 -3.88
CA TYR A 323 20.22 -4.22 -3.40
C TYR A 323 21.16 -4.70 -4.51
N ARG A 324 22.47 -4.59 -4.24
CA ARG A 324 23.54 -5.00 -5.16
C ARG A 324 24.65 -5.67 -4.36
N GLU A 325 25.13 -6.79 -4.86
CA GLU A 325 26.44 -7.35 -4.49
C GLU A 325 27.43 -6.94 -5.58
N GLU A 326 28.40 -6.12 -5.21
CA GLU A 326 29.49 -5.72 -6.09
C GLU A 326 30.69 -6.62 -5.84
N ILE A 327 31.03 -7.40 -6.86
CA ILE A 327 32.17 -8.31 -6.87
C ILE A 327 33.36 -7.57 -7.49
N THR A 328 34.40 -7.41 -6.68
CA THR A 328 35.65 -6.75 -7.05
C THR A 328 36.81 -7.73 -6.86
N ASN A 329 37.90 -7.48 -7.58
CA ASN A 329 39.13 -8.26 -7.43
C ASN A 329 40.19 -7.33 -6.83
N GLU A 330 40.43 -7.47 -5.53
CA GLU A 330 41.52 -6.76 -4.86
C GLU A 330 42.65 -7.75 -4.54
N ASN A 331 43.87 -7.45 -5.01
CA ASN A 331 45.07 -8.26 -4.77
C ASN A 331 44.94 -9.75 -5.17
N GLY A 332 44.17 -10.04 -6.23
CA GLY A 332 43.96 -11.40 -6.72
C GLY A 332 42.98 -12.25 -5.90
N LYS A 333 42.27 -11.64 -4.94
CA LYS A 333 41.16 -12.27 -4.22
C LYS A 333 39.85 -11.59 -4.57
N GLU A 334 38.80 -12.40 -4.67
CA GLU A 334 37.44 -11.92 -4.81
C GLU A 334 37.01 -11.24 -3.50
N ASP A 335 36.60 -9.97 -3.59
CA ASP A 335 35.99 -9.21 -2.51
C ASP A 335 34.56 -8.82 -2.91
N VAL A 336 33.61 -9.12 -2.02
CA VAL A 336 32.17 -8.91 -2.26
C VAL A 336 31.65 -7.91 -1.24
N ARG A 337 31.14 -6.79 -1.73
CA ARG A 337 30.50 -5.77 -0.89
C ARG A 337 29.03 -5.60 -1.25
N VAL A 338 28.20 -5.42 -0.22
CA VAL A 338 26.78 -5.10 -0.39
C VAL A 338 26.60 -3.60 -0.48
N VAL A 339 25.99 -3.12 -1.56
CA VAL A 339 25.71 -1.72 -1.83
C VAL A 339 24.21 -1.55 -2.04
N MET A 340 23.61 -0.59 -1.32
CA MET A 340 22.23 -0.17 -1.56
C MET A 340 22.24 1.01 -2.53
N GLY A 341 22.12 0.71 -3.82
CA GLY A 341 22.15 1.71 -4.90
C GLY A 341 20.81 2.43 -5.06
N PHE A 342 20.34 3.08 -3.99
CA PHE A 342 19.17 3.95 -4.05
C PHE A 342 19.43 5.16 -4.95
N LYS A 343 18.39 5.62 -5.66
CA LYS A 343 18.42 6.96 -6.23
C LYS A 343 18.64 7.99 -5.11
N PRO A 344 19.53 9.00 -5.25
CA PRO A 344 19.91 9.89 -4.15
C PRO A 344 18.75 10.58 -3.44
N SER A 345 17.70 10.96 -4.17
CA SER A 345 16.49 11.57 -3.62
C SER A 345 15.73 10.66 -2.64
N PHE A 346 15.93 9.34 -2.71
CA PHE A 346 15.25 8.34 -1.87
C PHE A 346 16.14 7.71 -0.80
N ALA A 347 17.47 7.85 -0.90
CA ALA A 347 18.41 7.32 0.09
C ALA A 347 18.06 7.77 1.53
N PRO A 348 18.05 6.88 2.53
CA PRO A 348 17.72 7.22 3.93
C PRO A 348 18.63 8.29 4.55
N VAL A 349 19.89 8.31 4.11
CA VAL A 349 20.92 9.28 4.48
C VAL A 349 21.48 9.87 3.19
N LYS A 350 21.56 11.20 3.11
CA LYS A 350 21.98 11.89 1.88
C LYS A 350 23.49 12.07 1.80
N VAL A 351 24.11 12.38 2.93
CA VAL A 351 25.54 12.65 3.05
C VAL A 351 26.02 12.03 4.36
N ALA A 352 27.22 11.45 4.35
CA ALA A 352 27.92 11.00 5.55
C ALA A 352 29.25 11.76 5.63
N ILE A 353 29.49 12.44 6.74
CA ILE A 353 30.74 13.15 7.02
C ILE A 353 31.56 12.27 7.95
N LEU A 354 32.64 11.70 7.44
CA LEU A 354 33.44 10.68 8.13
C LEU A 354 34.87 11.21 8.33
N PRO A 355 35.26 11.58 9.56
CA PRO A 355 36.63 12.03 9.82
C PRO A 355 37.60 10.86 9.63
N LEU A 356 38.73 11.11 8.96
CA LEU A 356 39.74 10.09 8.68
C LEU A 356 40.29 9.40 9.94
N SER A 357 40.31 10.11 11.07
CA SER A 357 40.68 9.54 12.37
C SER A 357 39.89 10.20 13.50
N LYS A 358 39.90 9.58 14.68
CA LYS A 358 39.23 10.08 15.90
C LYS A 358 39.96 11.25 16.59
N LYS A 359 40.91 11.90 15.91
CA LYS A 359 41.67 13.03 16.46
C LYS A 359 40.80 14.27 16.53
N GLU A 360 40.91 15.01 17.63
CA GLU A 360 40.01 16.12 17.98
C GLU A 360 39.80 17.15 16.86
N PRO A 361 40.84 17.64 16.14
CA PRO A 361 40.62 18.64 15.10
C PRO A 361 39.70 18.14 13.98
N LEU A 362 39.79 16.85 13.64
CA LEU A 362 38.99 16.24 12.58
C LEU A 362 37.58 15.89 13.04
N THR A 363 37.44 15.36 14.26
CA THR A 363 36.12 15.02 14.80
C THR A 363 35.29 16.25 15.11
N LYS A 364 35.93 17.33 15.59
CA LYS A 364 35.25 18.61 15.84
C LYS A 364 34.75 19.21 14.52
N MET A 365 35.64 19.33 13.52
CA MET A 365 35.26 19.84 12.21
C MET A 365 34.14 19.02 11.55
N ALA A 366 34.17 17.69 11.67
CA ALA A 366 33.12 16.83 11.14
C ALA A 366 31.78 16.94 11.88
N GLY A 367 31.79 17.27 13.18
CA GLY A 367 30.57 17.46 13.97
C GLY A 367 29.94 18.85 13.84
N ASP A 368 30.73 19.85 13.42
CA ASP A 368 30.26 21.22 13.20
C ASP A 368 29.62 21.42 11.80
N LEU A 369 29.79 20.47 10.87
CA LEU A 369 29.18 20.44 9.54
C LEU A 369 27.89 19.61 9.54
#